data_AF-A0A0S4IVZ4-F1
#
_entry.id   AF-A0A0S4IVZ4-F1
#
_cell.length_a   1.000
_cell.length_b   1.000
_cell.length_c   1.000
_cell.angle_alpha   90.00
_cell.angle_beta   90.00
_cell.angle_gamma   90.00
#
_symmetry.space_group_name_H-M   'P 1'
#
loop_
_entity.id
_entity.type
_entity.pdbx_description
1 polymer ?
#
loop_
_entity_poly.entity_id
_entity_poly.type
_entity_poly.pdbx_seq_one_letter_code
_entity_poly.pdbx_strand_id
1 'polypeptide(L)'
;MSKNLPNSSGLMRTTLRDALKLLKKIRVFAGMNDEQVEVVEASVGDAFRDKNNEFIKCVKRTKEQISERNTGMKKNGNDVTAIEQSNNIRKEIRHLCDLAAEIKVMVGDAERSLIKENKKTKVNEKKRGLLERQYQERHLHHRQCLETIELVKNMDMERLDPNGKLPSQSLGQQTGKKLTLHERFDMNVIKMRAEREAKRRAAAAVGATSDEVEMGDRCEGRFDDSAFKVQLNTIAQQDVEVNQSLIRLSNNVKMLYGVAEAIGSELDNQNALLDHTENTVETQARKLKGINRRLSKIMKNHSPINTCVTVLCIIFILALVGFFLVQLDVI
;
A
#
# COMPACT_ATOMS: atom_id res chain seq x y z
N MET A 1 33.03 -25.94 -10.57
CA MET A 1 32.30 -25.74 -9.29
C MET A 1 32.67 -24.38 -8.72
N SER A 2 31.96 -23.32 -9.10
CA SER A 2 32.10 -21.98 -8.52
C SER A 2 30.98 -21.78 -7.49
N LYS A 3 31.37 -21.67 -6.22
CA LYS A 3 30.46 -21.37 -5.11
C LYS A 3 29.97 -19.92 -5.28
N ASN A 4 28.68 -19.75 -5.53
CA ASN A 4 28.00 -18.45 -5.49
C ASN A 4 28.07 -17.90 -4.07
N LEU A 5 29.00 -16.98 -3.84
CA LEU A 5 28.98 -16.09 -2.69
C LEU A 5 27.75 -15.16 -2.82
N PRO A 6 26.96 -14.95 -1.75
CA PRO A 6 25.92 -13.93 -1.77
C PRO A 6 26.58 -12.55 -1.92
N ASN A 7 26.18 -11.81 -2.96
CA ASN A 7 26.66 -10.47 -3.26
C ASN A 7 26.51 -9.53 -2.04
N SER A 8 27.63 -9.22 -1.38
CA SER A 8 27.73 -8.29 -0.24
C SER A 8 27.24 -6.87 -0.57
N SER A 9 27.15 -6.55 -1.86
CA SER A 9 26.64 -5.30 -2.42
C SER A 9 25.14 -5.08 -2.15
N GLY A 10 24.35 -6.13 -1.95
CA GLY A 10 22.93 -5.99 -1.58
C GLY A 10 22.75 -5.43 -0.17
N LEU A 11 23.51 -5.97 0.80
CA LEU A 11 23.43 -5.61 2.21
C LEU A 11 23.94 -4.17 2.48
N MET A 12 25.02 -3.76 1.81
CA MET A 12 25.53 -2.39 1.92
C MET A 12 24.58 -1.36 1.30
N ARG A 13 23.87 -1.72 0.23
CA ARG A 13 22.87 -0.82 -0.38
C ARG A 13 21.65 -0.63 0.52
N THR A 14 21.21 -1.68 1.21
CA THR A 14 20.09 -1.57 2.16
C THR A 14 20.46 -0.75 3.39
N THR A 15 21.66 -0.93 3.96
CA THR A 15 22.09 -0.16 5.14
C THR A 15 22.34 1.31 4.81
N LEU A 16 22.91 1.63 3.64
CA LEU A 16 23.10 3.01 3.19
C LEU A 16 21.76 3.71 2.94
N ARG A 17 20.75 2.97 2.45
CA ARG A 17 19.39 3.48 2.24
C ARG A 17 18.68 3.76 3.56
N ASP A 18 18.81 2.89 4.55
CA ASP A 18 18.21 3.09 5.88
C ASP A 18 18.88 4.25 6.63
N ALA A 19 20.20 4.41 6.47
CA ALA A 19 20.93 5.57 6.99
C ALA A 19 20.45 6.88 6.34
N LEU A 20 20.20 6.90 5.02
CA LEU A 20 19.64 8.08 4.32
C LEU A 20 18.22 8.41 4.77
N LYS A 21 17.37 7.40 5.02
CA LYS A 21 16.02 7.61 5.57
C LYS A 21 16.09 8.19 6.99
N LEU A 22 16.98 7.67 7.83
CA LEU A 22 17.18 8.17 9.19
C LEU A 22 17.66 9.63 9.18
N LEU A 23 18.64 9.96 8.34
CA LEU A 23 19.15 11.33 8.16
C LEU A 23 18.06 12.30 7.70
N LYS A 24 17.19 11.90 6.76
CA LYS A 24 16.05 12.73 6.34
C LYS A 24 15.04 12.92 7.48
N LYS A 25 14.76 11.87 8.26
CA LYS A 25 13.83 11.95 9.41
C LYS A 25 14.37 12.89 10.50
N ILE A 26 15.68 12.82 10.78
CA ILE A 26 16.37 13.74 11.70
C ILE A 26 16.32 15.19 11.17
N ARG A 27 16.48 15.40 9.86
CA ARG A 27 16.42 16.72 9.24
C ARG A 27 15.02 17.36 9.31
N VAL A 28 13.96 16.58 9.08
CA VAL A 28 12.57 17.02 9.26
C VAL A 28 12.30 17.32 10.74
N PHE A 29 12.81 16.49 11.66
CA PHE A 29 12.68 16.72 13.10
C PHE A 29 13.42 17.98 13.57
N ALA A 30 14.46 18.40 12.84
CA ALA A 30 15.22 19.62 13.10
C ALA A 30 14.53 20.91 12.59
N GLY A 31 13.28 20.83 12.11
CA GLY A 31 12.50 22.01 11.73
C GLY A 31 12.93 22.67 10.40
N MET A 32 13.76 22.00 9.60
CA MET A 32 13.97 22.40 8.21
C MET A 32 12.74 21.97 7.40
N ASN A 33 11.77 22.88 7.32
CA ASN A 33 10.57 22.74 6.50
C ASN A 33 10.95 22.89 5.02
N ASP A 34 11.49 21.83 4.43
CA ASP A 34 11.49 21.65 2.98
C ASP A 34 10.04 21.36 2.54
N GLU A 35 9.19 22.39 2.49
CA GLU A 35 7.78 22.28 2.10
C GLU A 35 7.55 21.86 0.64
N GLN A 36 8.60 21.61 -0.14
CA GLN A 36 8.48 21.14 -1.53
C GLN A 36 9.44 20.03 -1.93
N VAL A 37 10.07 19.33 -0.98
CA VAL A 37 10.60 18.00 -1.32
C VAL A 37 9.42 17.04 -1.25
N GLU A 38 8.53 17.15 -2.25
CA GLU A 38 7.59 16.12 -2.65
C GLU A 38 8.35 14.82 -2.49
N VAL A 39 7.91 13.97 -1.55
CA VAL A 39 8.67 12.82 -1.07
C VAL A 39 9.14 12.04 -2.29
N VAL A 40 10.38 12.28 -2.71
CA VAL A 40 11.09 11.44 -3.65
C VAL A 40 11.29 10.20 -2.81
N GLU A 41 10.25 9.35 -2.80
CA GLU A 41 10.28 8.00 -2.31
C GLU A 41 11.44 7.40 -3.07
N ALA A 42 12.59 7.40 -2.40
CA ALA A 42 13.84 7.02 -3.00
C ALA A 42 13.60 5.63 -3.59
N SER A 43 13.88 5.49 -4.90
CA SER A 43 13.72 4.26 -5.66
C SER A 43 13.96 3.05 -4.74
N VAL A 44 12.91 2.24 -4.58
CA VAL A 44 12.90 1.02 -3.78
C VAL A 44 13.98 0.06 -4.29
N GLY A 45 14.51 0.31 -5.49
CA GLY A 45 15.56 -0.48 -6.16
C GLY A 45 14.99 -1.68 -6.89
N ASP A 46 13.68 -1.89 -6.80
CA ASP A 46 12.92 -2.77 -7.67
C ASP A 46 12.15 -1.91 -8.67
N ALA A 47 12.58 -1.95 -9.93
CA ALA A 47 12.01 -1.16 -11.01
C ALA A 47 10.49 -1.36 -11.13
N PHE A 48 9.99 -2.57 -10.84
CA PHE A 48 8.55 -2.85 -10.88
C PHE A 48 7.80 -2.08 -9.80
N ARG A 49 8.32 -2.07 -8.57
CA ARG A 49 7.69 -1.34 -7.46
C ARG A 49 7.76 0.17 -7.69
N ASP A 50 8.85 0.66 -8.22
CA ASP A 50 9.02 2.09 -8.51
C ASP A 50 7.99 2.57 -9.54
N LYS A 51 7.81 1.82 -10.63
CA LYS A 51 6.78 2.11 -11.64
C LYS A 51 5.36 1.95 -11.11
N ASN A 52 5.10 0.96 -10.27
CA ASN A 52 3.80 0.81 -9.63
C ASN A 52 3.48 1.97 -8.68
N ASN A 53 4.48 2.47 -7.93
CA ASN A 53 4.31 3.62 -7.06
C ASN A 53 4.09 4.91 -7.87
N GLU A 54 4.83 5.08 -8.97
CA GLU A 54 4.63 6.18 -9.92
C GLU A 54 3.19 6.16 -10.47
N PHE A 55 2.70 4.99 -10.88
CA PHE A 55 1.31 4.79 -11.30
C PHE A 55 0.31 5.20 -10.22
N ILE A 56 0.48 4.74 -8.97
CA ILE A 56 -0.41 5.09 -7.85
C ILE A 56 -0.44 6.61 -7.61
N LYS A 57 0.71 7.28 -7.68
CA LYS A 57 0.79 8.74 -7.52
C LYS A 57 0.06 9.48 -8.63
N CYS A 58 0.26 9.07 -9.88
CA CYS A 58 -0.44 9.66 -11.02
C CYS A 58 -1.96 9.44 -10.91
N VAL A 59 -2.42 8.27 -10.44
CA VAL A 59 -3.85 8.01 -10.18
C VAL A 59 -4.40 8.97 -9.12
N LYS A 60 -3.70 9.16 -8.00
CA LYS A 60 -4.13 10.08 -6.93
C LYS A 60 -4.26 11.51 -7.46
N ARG A 61 -3.21 12.00 -8.14
CA ARG A 61 -3.19 13.32 -8.78
C ARG A 61 -4.34 13.50 -9.78
N THR A 62 -4.59 12.50 -10.62
CA THR A 62 -5.68 12.55 -11.61
C THR A 62 -7.06 12.61 -10.94
N LYS A 63 -7.27 11.82 -9.87
CA LYS A 63 -8.53 11.85 -9.10
C LYS A 63 -8.75 13.20 -8.42
N GLU A 64 -7.70 13.80 -7.88
CA GLU A 64 -7.75 15.13 -7.29
C GLU A 64 -8.11 16.19 -8.33
N GLN A 65 -7.47 16.17 -9.50
CA GLN A 65 -7.81 17.06 -10.61
C GLN A 65 -9.26 16.91 -11.09
N ILE A 66 -9.77 15.68 -11.18
CA ILE A 66 -11.19 15.42 -11.52
C ILE A 66 -12.11 16.02 -10.45
N SER A 67 -11.80 15.82 -9.17
CA SER A 67 -12.58 16.36 -8.06
C SER A 67 -12.57 17.90 -8.03
N GLU A 68 -11.41 18.50 -8.24
CA GLU A 68 -11.22 19.95 -8.31
C GLU A 68 -12.02 20.54 -9.48
N ARG A 69 -11.89 19.95 -10.67
CA ARG A 69 -12.68 20.33 -11.85
C ARG A 69 -14.17 20.23 -11.60
N ASN A 70 -14.64 19.11 -11.06
CA ASN A 70 -16.07 18.91 -10.80
C ASN A 70 -16.60 19.91 -9.76
N THR A 71 -15.77 20.30 -8.79
CA THR A 71 -16.11 21.33 -7.79
C THR A 71 -16.10 22.73 -8.42
N GLY A 72 -15.13 23.04 -9.27
CA GLY A 72 -15.04 24.29 -10.02
C GLY A 72 -16.21 24.48 -10.96
N MET A 73 -16.60 23.43 -11.70
CA MET A 73 -17.76 23.44 -12.59
C MET A 73 -19.08 23.71 -11.84
N LYS A 74 -19.25 23.16 -10.63
CA LYS A 74 -20.44 23.42 -9.81
C LYS A 74 -20.54 24.88 -9.37
N LYS A 75 -19.42 25.55 -9.14
CA LYS A 75 -19.37 26.94 -8.66
C LYS A 75 -19.47 27.95 -9.81
N ASN A 76 -18.72 27.73 -10.88
CA ASN A 76 -18.48 28.73 -11.92
C ASN A 76 -19.11 28.35 -13.27
N GLY A 77 -19.75 27.18 -13.37
CA GLY A 77 -20.24 26.66 -14.64
C GLY A 77 -19.11 26.15 -15.54
N ASN A 78 -19.38 26.11 -16.84
CA ASN A 78 -18.48 25.54 -17.84
C ASN A 78 -17.53 26.62 -18.38
N ASP A 79 -16.60 27.06 -17.53
CA ASP A 79 -15.62 28.12 -17.85
C ASP A 79 -14.36 27.57 -18.55
N VAL A 80 -13.54 28.45 -19.14
CA VAL A 80 -12.26 28.15 -19.80
C VAL A 80 -11.34 27.34 -18.89
N THR A 81 -11.32 27.67 -17.60
CA THR A 81 -10.56 26.96 -16.56
C THR A 81 -10.95 25.47 -16.46
N ALA A 82 -12.23 25.14 -16.57
CA ALA A 82 -12.71 23.75 -16.56
C ALA A 82 -12.29 22.99 -17.83
N ILE A 83 -12.22 23.67 -18.98
CA ILE A 83 -11.75 23.09 -20.24
C ILE A 83 -10.25 22.75 -20.15
N GLU A 84 -9.45 23.66 -19.61
CA GLU A 84 -8.01 23.44 -19.39
C GLU A 84 -7.75 22.29 -18.42
N GLN A 85 -8.45 22.25 -17.29
CA GLN A 85 -8.36 21.14 -16.34
C GLN A 85 -8.73 19.79 -16.98
N SER A 86 -9.77 19.75 -17.82
CA SER A 86 -10.11 18.53 -18.58
C SER A 86 -9.03 18.12 -19.59
N ASN A 87 -8.36 19.07 -20.24
CA ASN A 87 -7.23 18.75 -21.11
C ASN A 87 -6.07 18.15 -20.32
N ASN A 88 -5.80 18.66 -19.12
CA ASN A 88 -4.76 18.13 -18.23
C ASN A 88 -5.12 16.73 -17.72
N ILE A 89 -6.35 16.50 -17.28
CA ILE A 89 -6.84 15.16 -16.88
C ILE A 89 -6.66 14.16 -18.03
N ARG A 90 -6.99 14.52 -19.27
CA ARG A 90 -6.78 13.66 -20.45
C ARG A 90 -5.31 13.37 -20.75
N LYS A 91 -4.40 14.29 -20.44
CA LYS A 91 -2.95 14.06 -20.55
C LYS A 91 -2.48 13.07 -19.47
N GLU A 92 -2.93 13.25 -18.23
CA GLU A 92 -2.59 12.34 -17.13
C GLU A 92 -3.17 10.93 -17.35
N ILE A 93 -4.40 10.79 -17.85
CA ILE A 93 -4.97 9.48 -18.22
C ILE A 93 -4.14 8.78 -19.30
N ARG A 94 -3.59 9.52 -20.28
CA ARG A 94 -2.66 8.95 -21.27
C ARG A 94 -1.37 8.50 -20.60
N HIS A 95 -0.82 9.31 -19.71
CA HIS A 95 0.38 8.94 -18.95
C HIS A 95 0.16 7.68 -18.08
N LEU A 96 -1.02 7.52 -17.46
CA LEU A 96 -1.40 6.28 -16.77
C LEU A 96 -1.41 5.07 -17.69
N CYS A 97 -1.90 5.20 -18.93
CA CYS A 97 -1.85 4.13 -19.92
C CYS A 97 -0.41 3.77 -20.29
N ASP A 98 0.48 4.76 -20.45
CA ASP A 98 1.89 4.54 -20.76
C ASP A 98 2.59 3.79 -19.61
N LEU A 99 2.36 4.21 -18.36
CA LEU A 99 2.88 3.52 -17.17
C LEU A 99 2.36 2.08 -17.07
N ALA A 100 1.08 1.83 -17.35
CA ALA A 100 0.52 0.48 -17.37
C ALA A 100 1.15 -0.39 -18.48
N ALA A 101 1.46 0.21 -19.64
CA ALA A 101 2.17 -0.49 -20.72
C ALA A 101 3.61 -0.85 -20.32
N GLU A 102 4.33 0.01 -19.61
CA GLU A 102 5.65 -0.30 -19.06
C GLU A 102 5.59 -1.44 -18.03
N ILE A 103 4.61 -1.38 -17.11
CA ILE A 103 4.35 -2.45 -16.13
C ILE A 103 4.09 -3.78 -16.85
N LYS A 104 3.32 -3.76 -17.95
CA LYS A 104 3.06 -4.95 -18.80
C LYS A 104 4.34 -5.57 -19.35
N VAL A 105 5.30 -4.75 -19.81
CA VAL A 105 6.60 -5.25 -20.29
C VAL A 105 7.33 -6.01 -19.18
N MET A 106 7.33 -5.48 -17.95
CA MET A 106 7.96 -6.13 -16.79
C MET A 106 7.26 -7.42 -16.36
N VAL A 107 5.94 -7.51 -16.55
CA VAL A 107 5.18 -8.77 -16.37
C VAL A 107 5.61 -9.80 -17.42
N GLY A 108 5.73 -9.38 -18.69
CA GLY A 108 6.24 -10.24 -19.76
C GLY A 108 7.66 -10.72 -19.53
N ASP A 109 8.53 -9.92 -18.91
CA ASP A 109 9.88 -10.35 -18.51
C ASP A 109 9.88 -11.42 -17.41
N ALA A 110 8.97 -11.29 -16.44
CA ALA A 110 8.79 -12.30 -15.40
C ALA A 110 8.26 -13.62 -15.99
N GLU A 111 7.30 -13.54 -16.91
CA GLU A 111 6.77 -14.69 -17.65
C GLU A 111 7.85 -15.38 -18.48
N ARG A 112 8.63 -14.62 -19.27
CA ARG A 112 9.75 -15.14 -20.05
C ARG A 112 10.78 -15.84 -19.16
N SER A 113 11.03 -15.32 -17.95
CA SER A 113 11.93 -15.92 -16.98
C SER A 113 11.40 -17.25 -16.43
N LEU A 114 10.09 -17.33 -16.17
CA LEU A 114 9.41 -18.56 -15.75
C LEU A 114 9.46 -19.63 -16.86
N ILE A 115 9.14 -19.26 -18.11
CA ILE A 115 9.20 -20.16 -19.26
C ILE A 115 10.64 -20.69 -19.48
N LYS A 116 11.66 -19.83 -19.36
CA LYS A 116 13.07 -20.23 -19.46
C LYS A 116 13.46 -21.23 -18.39
N GLU A 117 12.95 -21.10 -17.16
CA GLU A 117 13.23 -22.06 -16.09
C GLU A 117 12.52 -23.40 -16.32
N ASN A 118 11.27 -23.36 -16.82
CA ASN A 118 10.49 -24.56 -17.15
C ASN A 118 11.08 -25.37 -18.31
N LYS A 119 11.78 -24.73 -19.25
CA LYS A 119 12.43 -25.39 -20.40
C LYS A 119 13.74 -26.11 -20.04
N LYS A 120 14.25 -25.99 -18.81
CA LYS A 120 15.50 -26.65 -18.42
C LYS A 120 15.28 -28.14 -18.17
N THR A 121 16.23 -28.96 -18.60
CA THR A 121 16.24 -30.41 -18.38
C THR A 121 16.26 -30.82 -16.89
N LYS A 122 16.85 -29.99 -16.03
CA LYS A 122 16.78 -30.15 -14.56
C LYS A 122 16.18 -28.89 -13.94
N VAL A 123 14.87 -28.93 -13.69
CA VAL A 123 14.13 -27.82 -13.09
C VAL A 123 14.40 -27.78 -11.58
N ASN A 124 14.76 -26.61 -11.07
CA ASN A 124 14.81 -26.38 -9.63
C ASN A 124 13.43 -25.94 -9.14
N GLU A 125 12.69 -26.83 -8.49
CA GLU A 125 11.32 -26.59 -8.05
C GLU A 125 11.17 -25.34 -7.15
N LYS A 126 12.14 -25.11 -6.25
CA LYS A 126 12.11 -23.93 -5.36
C LYS A 126 12.20 -22.63 -6.15
N LYS A 127 13.09 -22.61 -7.16
CA LYS A 127 13.27 -21.43 -8.01
C LYS A 127 12.06 -21.23 -8.94
N ARG A 128 11.52 -22.31 -9.50
CA ARG A 128 10.29 -22.27 -10.30
C ARG A 128 9.14 -21.67 -9.50
N GLY A 129 8.90 -22.18 -8.29
CA GLY A 129 7.82 -21.68 -7.42
C GLY A 129 7.97 -20.19 -7.06
N LEU A 130 9.20 -19.72 -6.84
CA LEU A 130 9.44 -18.29 -6.59
C LEU A 130 9.14 -17.43 -7.83
N LEU A 131 9.61 -17.85 -9.01
CA LEU A 131 9.34 -17.14 -10.27
C LEU A 131 7.84 -17.14 -10.60
N GLU A 132 7.15 -18.23 -10.31
CA GLU A 132 5.70 -18.37 -10.51
C GLU A 132 4.91 -17.41 -9.63
N ARG A 133 5.24 -17.34 -8.33
CA ARG A 133 4.64 -16.34 -7.41
C ARG A 133 4.93 -14.91 -7.87
N GLN A 134 6.18 -14.61 -8.24
CA GLN A 134 6.56 -13.28 -8.71
C GLN A 134 5.81 -12.89 -9.98
N TYR A 135 5.62 -13.82 -10.92
CA TYR A 135 4.81 -13.57 -12.11
C TYR A 135 3.34 -13.32 -11.76
N GLN A 136 2.74 -14.16 -10.92
CA GLN A 136 1.34 -14.03 -10.51
C GLN A 136 1.07 -12.69 -9.80
N GLU A 137 1.94 -12.30 -8.87
CA GLU A 137 1.84 -11.00 -8.17
C GLU A 137 1.91 -9.83 -9.17
N ARG A 138 2.91 -9.83 -10.07
CA ARG A 138 3.06 -8.76 -11.06
C ARG A 138 1.89 -8.71 -12.04
N HIS A 139 1.41 -9.86 -12.48
CA HIS A 139 0.25 -9.97 -13.37
C HIS A 139 -1.02 -9.44 -12.70
N LEU A 140 -1.23 -9.76 -11.41
CA LEU A 140 -2.35 -9.23 -10.62
C LEU A 140 -2.28 -7.70 -10.51
N HIS A 141 -1.11 -7.15 -10.20
CA HIS A 141 -0.93 -5.69 -10.14
C HIS A 141 -1.18 -5.00 -11.48
N HIS A 142 -0.71 -5.56 -12.59
CA HIS A 142 -0.99 -5.02 -13.91
C HIS A 142 -2.50 -5.01 -14.21
N ARG A 143 -3.21 -6.10 -13.89
CA ARG A 143 -4.66 -6.16 -14.03
C ARG A 143 -5.36 -5.08 -13.19
N GLN A 144 -4.94 -4.89 -11.94
CA GLN A 144 -5.45 -3.83 -11.07
C GLN A 144 -5.21 -2.43 -11.65
N CYS A 145 -4.06 -2.20 -12.30
CA CYS A 145 -3.77 -0.93 -12.97
C CYS A 145 -4.79 -0.65 -14.09
N LEU A 146 -5.09 -1.66 -14.92
CA LEU A 146 -6.08 -1.53 -15.99
C LEU A 146 -7.49 -1.23 -15.45
N GLU A 147 -7.93 -1.98 -14.44
CA GLU A 147 -9.22 -1.75 -13.78
C GLU A 147 -9.31 -0.35 -13.15
N THR A 148 -8.19 0.15 -12.61
CA THR A 148 -8.12 1.51 -12.04
C THR A 148 -8.17 2.59 -13.12
N ILE A 149 -7.53 2.38 -14.28
CA ILE A 149 -7.62 3.31 -15.42
C ILE A 149 -9.07 3.42 -15.91
N GLU A 150 -9.77 2.29 -16.05
CA GLU A 150 -11.19 2.28 -16.43
C GLU A 150 -12.05 3.05 -15.43
N LEU A 151 -11.80 2.86 -14.12
CA LEU A 151 -12.49 3.61 -13.08
C LEU A 151 -12.25 5.12 -13.20
N VAL A 152 -10.99 5.54 -13.41
CA VAL A 152 -10.65 6.98 -13.57
C VAL A 152 -11.29 7.55 -14.83
N LYS A 153 -11.33 6.80 -15.93
CA LYS A 153 -12.06 7.19 -17.15
C LYS A 153 -13.55 7.35 -16.89
N ASN A 154 -14.16 6.44 -16.13
CA ASN A 154 -15.58 6.54 -15.76
C ASN A 154 -15.84 7.77 -14.89
N MET A 155 -14.97 8.05 -13.90
CA MET A 155 -15.06 9.28 -13.09
C MET A 155 -14.93 10.55 -13.94
N ASP A 156 -14.09 10.55 -14.98
CA ASP A 156 -13.96 11.67 -15.90
C ASP A 156 -15.20 11.86 -16.78
N MET A 157 -15.81 10.74 -17.23
CA MET A 157 -17.03 10.70 -18.05
C MET A 157 -18.31 11.03 -17.28
N GLU A 158 -18.38 10.77 -15.97
CA GLU A 158 -19.48 11.19 -15.07
C GLU A 158 -19.59 12.71 -14.90
N ARG A 159 -19.06 13.50 -15.85
CA ARG A 159 -19.33 14.93 -16.00
C ARG A 159 -20.83 15.17 -15.85
N LEU A 160 -21.18 15.87 -14.77
CA LEU A 160 -22.51 16.42 -14.57
C LEU A 160 -22.80 17.33 -15.77
N ASP A 161 -23.79 16.98 -16.57
CA ASP A 161 -24.33 17.91 -17.55
C ASP A 161 -24.75 19.20 -16.80
N PRO A 162 -24.31 20.38 -17.26
CA PRO A 162 -24.60 21.65 -16.58
C PRO A 162 -26.10 21.94 -16.48
N ASN A 163 -26.94 21.23 -17.24
CA ASN A 163 -28.40 21.34 -17.19
C ASN A 163 -29.06 20.51 -16.08
N GLY A 164 -28.32 19.86 -15.18
CA GLY A 164 -28.88 19.27 -13.96
C GLY A 164 -29.87 18.12 -14.16
N LYS A 165 -30.08 17.65 -15.40
CA LYS A 165 -30.72 16.37 -15.65
C LYS A 165 -29.73 15.29 -15.28
N LEU A 166 -29.77 14.86 -14.01
CA LEU A 166 -29.08 13.65 -13.58
C LEU A 166 -29.37 12.56 -14.62
N PRO A 167 -28.34 11.94 -15.23
CA PRO A 167 -28.51 10.62 -15.79
C PRO A 167 -29.04 9.76 -14.64
N SER A 168 -30.20 9.15 -14.82
CA SER A 168 -30.93 8.35 -13.83
C SER A 168 -30.02 7.69 -12.80
N GLN A 169 -30.38 7.87 -11.52
CA GLN A 169 -29.78 7.37 -10.28
C GLN A 169 -29.46 5.86 -10.20
N SER A 170 -29.50 5.08 -11.30
CA SER A 170 -29.33 3.63 -11.27
C SER A 170 -27.86 3.16 -11.24
N LEU A 171 -26.87 4.00 -11.55
CA LEU A 171 -25.46 3.56 -11.63
C LEU A 171 -24.59 3.93 -10.41
N GLY A 172 -24.96 4.96 -9.65
CA GLY A 172 -24.19 5.44 -8.50
C GLY A 172 -24.14 4.48 -7.30
N GLN A 173 -25.06 3.50 -7.21
CA GLN A 173 -25.03 2.48 -6.16
C GLN A 173 -24.06 1.32 -6.44
N GLN A 174 -23.59 1.14 -7.69
CA GLN A 174 -22.65 0.06 -8.03
C GLN A 174 -21.19 0.49 -7.88
N THR A 175 -20.86 1.73 -8.22
CA THR A 175 -19.50 2.26 -8.06
C THR A 175 -19.14 2.47 -6.60
N GLY A 176 -20.08 2.87 -5.74
CA GLY A 176 -19.88 2.98 -4.28
C GLY A 176 -19.56 1.66 -3.57
N LYS A 177 -20.04 0.51 -4.08
CA LYS A 177 -19.74 -0.82 -3.53
C LYS A 177 -18.33 -1.31 -3.91
N LYS A 178 -17.81 -0.91 -5.07
CA LYS A 178 -16.40 -1.17 -5.45
C LYS A 178 -15.43 -0.18 -4.81
N LEU A 179 -15.85 1.07 -4.58
CA LEU A 179 -15.01 2.08 -3.92
C LEU A 179 -14.83 1.79 -2.43
N THR A 180 -15.86 1.32 -1.71
CA THR A 180 -15.77 0.96 -0.28
C THR A 180 -14.91 -0.30 -0.04
N LEU A 181 -14.77 -1.16 -1.04
CA LEU A 181 -13.86 -2.31 -1.00
C LEU A 181 -12.40 -1.92 -1.28
N HIS A 182 -12.16 -0.83 -2.02
CA HIS A 182 -10.82 -0.28 -2.26
C HIS A 182 -10.34 0.71 -1.19
N GLU A 183 -11.25 1.47 -0.57
CA GLU A 183 -10.96 2.36 0.58
C GLU A 183 -10.58 1.55 1.85
N ARG A 184 -10.81 0.23 1.84
CA ARG A 184 -10.42 -0.71 2.91
C ARG A 184 -8.93 -1.08 2.94
N PHE A 185 -8.12 -0.65 1.96
CA PHE A 185 -6.68 -0.96 1.93
C PHE A 185 -5.76 0.22 2.21
N ASP A 186 -6.29 1.42 2.45
CA ASP A 186 -5.49 2.55 2.94
C ASP A 186 -5.48 2.52 4.49
N MET A 187 -4.42 1.94 5.08
CA MET A 187 -4.21 1.80 6.53
C MET A 187 -4.38 3.12 7.32
N ASN A 188 -4.21 4.27 6.66
CA ASN A 188 -4.37 5.59 7.27
C ASN A 188 -5.84 6.02 7.44
N VAL A 189 -6.76 5.53 6.60
CA VAL A 189 -8.20 5.85 6.68
C VAL A 189 -8.88 5.07 7.81
N ILE A 190 -8.42 3.83 8.06
CA ILE A 190 -8.89 3.01 9.19
C ILE A 190 -8.49 3.65 10.53
N LYS A 191 -7.26 4.15 10.64
CA LYS A 191 -6.77 4.85 11.85
C LYS A 191 -7.56 6.13 12.13
N MET A 192 -7.86 6.91 11.09
CA MET A 192 -8.67 8.14 11.20
C MET A 192 -10.15 7.89 11.51
N ARG A 193 -10.75 6.78 11.03
CA ARG A 193 -12.11 6.39 11.41
C ARG A 193 -12.18 5.89 12.86
N ALA A 194 -11.20 5.09 13.29
CA ALA A 194 -11.12 4.62 14.68
C ALA A 194 -10.99 5.78 15.69
N GLU A 195 -10.18 6.80 15.39
CA GLU A 195 -10.05 7.99 16.25
C GLU A 195 -11.32 8.84 16.28
N ARG A 196 -12.02 9.00 15.14
CA ARG A 196 -13.29 9.76 15.10
C ARG A 196 -14.43 9.03 15.81
N GLU A 197 -14.47 7.71 15.74
CA GLU A 197 -15.46 6.90 16.47
C GLU A 197 -15.18 6.87 17.98
N ALA A 198 -13.91 6.81 18.40
CA ALA A 198 -13.53 6.95 19.81
C ALA A 198 -13.94 8.32 20.36
N LYS A 199 -13.75 9.40 19.58
CA LYS A 199 -14.12 10.76 19.97
C LYS A 199 -15.64 10.98 20.02
N ARG A 200 -16.40 10.33 19.12
CA ARG A 200 -17.88 10.35 19.14
C ARG A 200 -18.46 9.53 20.30
N ARG A 201 -17.87 8.39 20.65
CA ARG A 201 -18.27 7.60 21.82
C ARG A 201 -17.96 8.33 23.14
N ALA A 202 -16.85 9.05 23.22
CA ALA A 202 -16.53 9.89 24.38
C ALA A 202 -17.50 11.09 24.51
N ALA A 203 -17.97 11.68 23.40
CA ALA A 203 -18.95 12.77 23.42
C ALA A 203 -20.38 12.31 23.73
N ALA A 204 -20.77 11.10 23.29
CA ALA A 204 -22.09 10.53 23.56
C ALA A 204 -22.28 10.08 25.02
N ALA A 205 -21.20 9.89 25.78
CA ALA A 205 -21.26 9.53 27.20
C ALA A 205 -21.53 10.72 28.15
N VAL A 206 -21.54 11.96 27.64
CA VAL A 206 -21.63 13.19 28.48
C VAL A 206 -22.92 14.01 28.24
N GLY A 207 -23.71 13.70 27.21
CA GLY A 207 -24.88 14.51 26.85
C GLY A 207 -26.14 13.68 26.63
N ALA A 208 -26.80 13.25 27.71
CA ALA A 208 -28.15 12.69 27.67
C ALA A 208 -29.03 13.40 28.70
N THR A 209 -29.63 14.52 28.31
CA THR A 209 -30.76 15.14 29.01
C THR A 209 -31.74 15.71 27.98
N SER A 210 -32.97 15.19 28.05
CA SER A 210 -34.31 15.70 27.67
C SER A 210 -34.52 16.57 26.43
N ASP A 211 -35.53 16.23 25.61
CA ASP A 211 -36.86 16.86 25.78
C ASP A 211 -37.93 16.21 24.87
N GLU A 212 -39.06 15.92 25.48
CA GLU A 212 -40.33 15.56 24.87
C GLU A 212 -40.94 16.78 24.18
N VAL A 213 -41.48 16.62 22.96
CA VAL A 213 -42.31 17.66 22.33
C VAL A 213 -43.65 17.06 21.93
N GLU A 214 -44.63 17.45 22.76
CA GLU A 214 -46.06 17.67 22.55
C GLU A 214 -46.61 17.52 21.12
N MET A 215 -47.62 16.66 21.02
CA MET A 215 -48.45 16.39 19.85
C MET A 215 -49.61 17.41 19.81
N GLY A 216 -49.55 18.35 18.87
CA GLY A 216 -50.58 19.37 18.64
C GLY A 216 -51.66 18.90 17.67
N ASP A 217 -52.87 18.75 18.21
CA ASP A 217 -54.16 18.54 17.55
C ASP A 217 -54.59 19.77 16.74
N ARG A 218 -55.02 19.54 15.49
CA ARG A 218 -56.12 20.20 14.74
C ARG A 218 -55.87 20.16 13.24
N CYS A 219 -56.75 19.46 12.51
CA CYS A 219 -57.42 19.97 11.30
C CYS A 219 -58.50 18.98 10.87
N GLU A 220 -59.74 19.27 11.26
CA GLU A 220 -60.94 18.73 10.63
C GLU A 220 -61.02 19.25 9.20
N GLY A 221 -60.80 18.35 8.24
CA GLY A 221 -61.03 18.58 6.82
C GLY A 221 -61.64 17.33 6.23
N ARG A 222 -62.93 17.43 5.89
CA ARG A 222 -63.76 16.43 5.22
C ARG A 222 -63.00 15.77 4.04
N PHE A 223 -62.55 14.53 4.20
CA PHE A 223 -61.88 13.77 3.13
C PHE A 223 -62.89 12.98 2.31
N ASP A 224 -62.82 13.15 0.98
CA ASP A 224 -63.46 12.25 0.02
C ASP A 224 -62.92 10.82 0.19
N ASP A 225 -63.82 9.90 0.55
CA ASP A 225 -63.57 8.50 0.95
C ASP A 225 -62.86 7.63 -0.11
N SER A 226 -62.72 8.11 -1.35
CA SER A 226 -62.08 7.38 -2.45
C SER A 226 -60.58 7.69 -2.57
N ALA A 227 -60.16 8.93 -2.35
CA ALA A 227 -58.75 9.34 -2.42
C ALA A 227 -57.94 8.82 -1.23
N PHE A 228 -58.57 8.75 -0.05
CA PHE A 228 -57.94 8.24 1.17
C PHE A 228 -57.64 6.73 1.08
N LYS A 229 -58.53 5.94 0.48
CA LYS A 229 -58.31 4.49 0.28
C LYS A 229 -57.14 4.19 -0.66
N VAL A 230 -56.94 5.02 -1.69
CA VAL A 230 -55.80 4.88 -2.61
C VAL A 230 -54.48 5.24 -1.91
N GLN A 231 -54.48 6.28 -1.07
CA GLN A 231 -53.31 6.63 -0.25
C GLN A 231 -53.00 5.53 0.78
N LEU A 232 -54.02 4.96 1.43
CA LEU A 232 -53.86 3.90 2.42
C LEU A 232 -53.28 2.61 1.80
N ASN A 233 -53.71 2.25 0.59
CA ASN A 233 -53.12 1.13 -0.16
C ASN A 233 -51.67 1.40 -0.60
N THR A 234 -51.33 2.66 -0.92
CA THR A 234 -49.96 3.06 -1.26
C THR A 234 -49.07 2.98 -0.03
N ILE A 235 -49.55 3.41 1.13
CA ILE A 235 -48.86 3.29 2.43
C ILE A 235 -48.66 1.82 2.78
N ALA A 236 -49.68 0.97 2.61
CA ALA A 236 -49.55 -0.46 2.87
C ALA A 236 -48.52 -1.15 1.95
N GLN A 237 -48.43 -0.75 0.68
CA GLN A 237 -47.37 -1.23 -0.22
C GLN A 237 -45.99 -0.72 0.19
N GLN A 238 -45.88 0.55 0.58
CA GLN A 238 -44.62 1.12 1.09
C GLN A 238 -44.16 0.42 2.37
N ASP A 239 -45.06 0.05 3.28
CA ASP A 239 -44.72 -0.68 4.50
C ASP A 239 -44.15 -2.08 4.23
N VAL A 240 -44.65 -2.77 3.19
CA VAL A 240 -44.11 -4.06 2.76
C VAL A 240 -42.71 -3.90 2.18
N GLU A 241 -42.48 -2.87 1.35
CA GLU A 241 -41.15 -2.56 0.81
C GLU A 241 -40.16 -2.16 1.91
N VAL A 242 -40.60 -1.35 2.87
CA VAL A 242 -39.79 -0.95 4.03
C VAL A 242 -39.42 -2.16 4.87
N ASN A 243 -40.37 -3.05 5.20
CA ASN A 243 -40.06 -4.27 5.94
C ASN A 243 -39.08 -5.18 5.19
N GLN A 244 -39.25 -5.32 3.88
CA GLN A 244 -38.29 -6.10 3.07
C GLN A 244 -36.90 -5.46 3.07
N SER A 245 -36.82 -4.12 3.03
CA SER A 245 -35.55 -3.39 3.12
C SER A 245 -34.89 -3.55 4.49
N LEU A 246 -35.66 -3.56 5.58
CA LEU A 246 -35.18 -3.75 6.95
C LEU A 246 -34.64 -5.16 7.18
N ILE A 247 -35.30 -6.19 6.65
CA ILE A 247 -34.78 -7.57 6.71
C ILE A 247 -33.44 -7.68 5.97
N ARG A 248 -33.33 -7.08 4.78
CA ARG A 248 -32.06 -7.05 4.03
C ARG A 248 -30.97 -6.30 4.80
N LEU A 249 -31.32 -5.17 5.41
CA LEU A 249 -30.38 -4.39 6.23
C LEU A 249 -29.92 -5.19 7.45
N SER A 250 -30.83 -5.87 8.16
CA SER A 250 -30.53 -6.74 9.30
C SER A 250 -29.57 -7.88 8.92
N ASN A 251 -29.81 -8.53 7.78
CA ASN A 251 -28.91 -9.57 7.28
C ASN A 251 -27.52 -9.03 6.93
N ASN A 252 -27.45 -7.84 6.32
CA ASN A 252 -26.17 -7.19 6.03
C ASN A 252 -25.43 -6.78 7.32
N VAL A 253 -26.15 -6.31 8.34
CA VAL A 253 -25.56 -5.99 9.65
C VAL A 253 -25.00 -7.23 10.33
N LYS A 254 -25.72 -8.37 10.30
CA LYS A 254 -25.21 -9.65 10.81
C LYS A 254 -23.97 -10.12 10.06
N MET A 255 -23.95 -9.99 8.73
CA MET A 255 -22.77 -10.31 7.93
C MET A 255 -21.58 -9.40 8.29
N LEU A 256 -21.82 -8.10 8.45
CA LEU A 256 -20.79 -7.15 8.87
C LEU A 256 -20.27 -7.46 10.28
N TYR A 257 -21.13 -7.87 11.20
CA TYR A 257 -20.73 -8.31 12.54
C TYR A 257 -19.84 -9.55 12.46
N GLY A 258 -20.21 -10.58 11.69
CA GLY A 258 -19.38 -11.77 11.52
C GLY A 258 -18.03 -11.47 10.85
N VAL A 259 -18.00 -10.53 9.89
CA VAL A 259 -16.75 -10.05 9.30
C VAL A 259 -15.90 -9.28 10.33
N ALA A 260 -16.52 -8.46 11.18
CA ALA A 260 -15.81 -7.74 12.23
C ALA A 260 -15.21 -8.69 13.28
N GLU A 261 -15.94 -9.75 13.65
CA GLU A 261 -15.46 -10.80 14.55
C GLU A 261 -14.27 -11.56 13.93
N ALA A 262 -14.38 -11.96 12.66
CA ALA A 262 -13.29 -12.61 11.94
C ALA A 262 -12.04 -11.72 11.82
N ILE A 263 -12.22 -10.42 11.57
CA ILE A 263 -11.13 -9.44 11.57
C ILE A 263 -10.50 -9.33 12.96
N GLY A 264 -11.32 -9.30 14.02
CA GLY A 264 -10.82 -9.26 15.40
C GLY A 264 -9.93 -10.46 15.72
N SER A 265 -10.40 -11.67 15.41
CA SER A 265 -9.63 -12.90 15.62
C SER A 265 -8.33 -12.93 14.81
N GLU A 266 -8.36 -12.47 13.55
CA GLU A 266 -7.16 -12.41 12.71
C GLU A 266 -6.17 -11.35 13.21
N LEU A 267 -6.65 -10.22 13.75
CA LEU A 267 -5.81 -9.19 14.37
C LEU A 267 -5.11 -9.73 15.62
N ASP A 268 -5.82 -10.48 16.45
CA ASP A 268 -5.23 -11.15 17.63
C ASP A 268 -4.14 -12.16 17.22
N ASN A 269 -4.38 -12.95 16.17
CA ASN A 269 -3.37 -13.87 15.61
C ASN A 269 -2.14 -13.11 15.08
N GLN A 270 -2.36 -11.99 14.38
CA GLN A 270 -1.28 -11.15 13.85
C GLN A 270 -0.48 -10.47 14.97
N ASN A 271 -1.12 -10.03 16.05
CA ASN A 271 -0.42 -9.50 17.22
C ASN A 271 0.45 -10.58 17.89
N ALA A 272 -0.06 -11.80 18.06
CA ALA A 272 0.73 -12.91 18.60
C ALA A 272 1.95 -13.23 17.70
N LEU A 273 1.80 -13.13 16.38
CA LEU A 273 2.90 -13.32 15.43
C LEU A 273 3.92 -12.16 15.51
N LEU A 274 3.46 -10.93 15.74
CA LEU A 274 4.33 -9.76 15.95
C LEU A 274 5.15 -9.92 17.22
N ASP A 275 4.54 -10.35 18.32
CA ASP A 275 5.26 -10.62 19.59
C ASP A 275 6.32 -11.71 19.41
N HIS A 276 5.99 -12.79 18.68
CA HIS A 276 6.97 -13.83 18.35
C HIS A 276 8.12 -13.30 17.48
N THR A 277 7.80 -12.41 16.54
CA THR A 277 8.79 -11.77 15.66
C THR A 277 9.69 -10.83 16.45
N GLU A 278 9.14 -10.02 17.36
CA GLU A 278 9.89 -9.15 18.25
C GLU A 278 10.86 -9.94 19.12
N ASN A 279 10.38 -11.02 19.76
CA ASN A 279 11.22 -11.91 20.56
C ASN A 279 12.36 -12.55 19.73
N THR A 280 12.07 -12.92 18.48
CA THR A 280 13.07 -13.48 17.57
C THR A 280 14.12 -12.44 17.17
N VAL A 281 13.69 -11.21 16.85
CA VAL A 281 14.56 -10.08 16.51
C VAL A 281 15.44 -9.72 17.71
N GLU A 282 14.87 -9.66 18.91
CA GLU A 282 15.64 -9.36 20.13
C GLU A 282 16.70 -10.44 20.39
N THR A 283 16.33 -11.72 20.24
CA THR A 283 17.27 -12.83 20.37
C THR A 283 18.40 -12.74 19.35
N GLN A 284 18.10 -12.40 18.10
CA GLN A 284 19.10 -12.22 17.06
C GLN A 284 19.98 -10.99 17.32
N ALA A 285 19.41 -9.88 17.81
CA ALA A 285 20.15 -8.68 18.18
C ALA A 285 21.14 -8.97 19.33
N ARG A 286 20.71 -9.73 20.35
CA ARG A 286 21.58 -10.20 21.44
C ARG A 286 22.71 -11.09 20.90
N LYS A 287 22.43 -12.01 19.97
CA LYS A 287 23.45 -12.85 19.31
C LYS A 287 24.44 -12.01 18.50
N LEU A 288 23.96 -11.05 17.71
CA LEU A 288 24.79 -10.12 16.93
C LEU A 288 25.70 -9.29 17.83
N LYS A 289 25.17 -8.76 18.94
CA LYS A 289 25.97 -8.03 19.94
C LYS A 289 27.06 -8.93 20.55
N GLY A 290 26.74 -10.19 20.82
CA GLY A 290 27.69 -11.19 21.29
C GLY A 290 28.81 -11.49 20.27
N ILE A 291 28.44 -11.68 19.00
CA ILE A 291 29.38 -11.88 17.90
C ILE A 291 30.26 -10.65 17.73
N ASN A 292 29.69 -9.45 17.72
CA ASN A 292 30.45 -8.21 17.57
C ASN A 292 31.45 -8.01 18.72
N ARG A 293 31.07 -8.36 19.96
CA ARG A 293 31.99 -8.34 21.11
C ARG A 293 33.12 -9.35 20.95
N ARG A 294 32.84 -10.57 20.48
CA ARG A 294 33.86 -11.60 20.19
C ARG A 294 34.79 -11.16 19.07
N LEU A 295 34.23 -10.61 17.99
CA LEU A 295 35.00 -10.10 16.85
C LEU A 295 35.89 -8.94 17.26
N SER A 296 35.39 -7.99 18.05
CA SER A 296 36.19 -6.90 18.60
C SER A 296 37.32 -7.41 19.49
N LYS A 297 37.09 -8.46 20.31
CA LYS A 297 38.14 -9.09 21.11
C LYS A 297 39.19 -9.79 20.23
N ILE A 298 38.76 -10.51 19.20
CA ILE A 298 39.66 -11.14 18.22
C ILE A 298 40.48 -10.08 17.49
N MET A 299 39.86 -8.98 17.05
CA MET A 299 40.52 -7.90 16.33
C MET A 299 41.50 -7.12 17.22
N LYS A 300 41.21 -6.96 18.52
CA LYS A 300 42.18 -6.40 19.48
C LYS A 300 43.36 -7.33 19.75
N ASN A 301 43.12 -8.65 19.77
CA ASN A 301 44.17 -9.64 19.99
C ASN A 301 45.03 -9.89 18.74
N HIS A 302 44.46 -9.76 17.54
CA HIS A 302 45.17 -9.66 16.28
C HIS A 302 45.66 -8.21 16.08
N SER A 303 46.60 -7.78 16.93
CA SER A 303 47.31 -6.54 16.63
C SER A 303 48.07 -6.71 15.30
N PRO A 304 48.11 -5.69 14.43
CA PRO A 304 48.87 -5.74 13.17
C PRO A 304 50.36 -6.01 13.39
N ILE A 305 50.86 -5.76 14.61
CA ILE A 305 52.23 -6.03 15.03
C ILE A 305 52.52 -7.53 14.99
N ASN A 306 51.63 -8.39 15.48
CA ASN A 306 51.88 -9.84 15.47
C ASN A 306 51.85 -10.41 14.05
N THR A 307 50.96 -9.93 13.19
CA THR A 307 50.93 -10.37 11.78
C THR A 307 52.18 -9.92 11.03
N CYS A 308 52.63 -8.68 11.24
CA CYS A 308 53.87 -8.17 10.66
C CYS A 308 55.08 -9.00 11.11
N VAL A 309 55.23 -9.23 12.42
CA VAL A 309 56.33 -10.04 12.99
C VAL A 309 56.31 -11.48 12.43
N THR A 310 55.11 -12.08 12.29
CA THR A 310 54.99 -13.44 11.73
C THR A 310 55.42 -13.49 10.26
N VAL A 311 55.00 -12.51 9.45
CA VAL A 311 55.40 -12.39 8.04
C VAL A 311 56.91 -12.15 7.91
N LEU A 312 57.48 -11.30 8.77
CA LEU A 312 58.92 -11.00 8.79
C LEU A 312 59.75 -12.24 9.19
N CYS A 313 59.30 -13.02 10.18
CA CYS A 313 59.92 -14.30 10.53
C CYS A 313 59.88 -15.32 9.37
N ILE A 314 58.78 -15.40 8.62
CA ILE A 314 58.69 -16.32 7.47
C ILE A 314 59.67 -15.91 6.37
N ILE A 315 59.78 -14.61 6.07
CA ILE A 315 60.75 -14.08 5.10
C ILE A 315 62.18 -14.40 5.56
N PHE A 316 62.46 -14.24 6.86
CA PHE A 316 63.77 -14.55 7.42
C PHE A 316 64.14 -16.04 7.31
N ILE A 317 63.20 -16.94 7.57
CA ILE A 317 63.41 -18.38 7.39
C ILE A 317 63.65 -18.72 5.92
N LEU A 318 62.89 -18.14 4.99
CA LEU A 318 63.10 -18.34 3.55
C LEU A 318 64.47 -17.83 3.09
N ALA A 319 64.91 -16.69 3.63
CA ALA A 319 66.25 -16.16 3.35
C ALA A 319 67.36 -17.07 3.88
N LEU A 320 67.20 -17.62 5.10
CA LEU A 320 68.14 -18.60 5.64
C LEU A 320 68.18 -19.89 4.82
N VAL A 321 67.02 -20.45 4.46
CA VAL A 321 66.96 -21.66 3.63
C VAL A 321 67.60 -21.42 2.27
N GLY A 322 67.32 -20.27 1.63
CA GLY A 322 67.98 -19.89 0.38
C GLY A 322 69.49 -19.75 0.52
N PHE A 323 69.96 -19.15 1.62
CA PHE A 323 71.39 -19.02 1.92
C PHE A 323 72.07 -20.39 2.12
N PHE A 324 71.43 -21.30 2.87
CA PHE A 324 71.95 -22.65 3.08
C PHE A 324 71.98 -23.46 1.78
N LEU A 325 70.98 -23.32 0.90
CA LEU A 325 70.96 -23.99 -0.39
C LEU A 325 72.11 -23.52 -1.31
N VAL A 326 72.47 -22.24 -1.27
CA VAL A 326 73.62 -21.69 -2.02
C VAL A 326 74.95 -22.16 -1.43
N GLN A 327 75.08 -22.19 -0.10
CA GLN A 327 76.32 -22.64 0.57
C GLN A 327 76.61 -24.14 0.42
N LEU A 328 75.56 -24.96 0.29
CA LEU A 328 75.71 -26.41 0.17
C LEU A 328 75.96 -26.88 -1.27
N ASP A 329 76.07 -25.99 -2.26
CA ASP A 329 76.31 -26.33 -3.68
C ASP A 329 75.36 -27.43 -4.19
N VAL A 330 74.12 -27.44 -3.67
CA VAL A 330 73.07 -28.38 -4.11
C VAL A 330 72.42 -27.90 -5.43
N ILE A 331 72.87 -26.76 -5.97
CA ILE A 331 72.54 -26.24 -7.31
C ILE A 331 73.83 -25.82 -8.01
#